data_AF-A0A7S3GM41-F1
#
_entry.id   AF-A0A7S3GM41-F1
#
_cell.length_a   1.000
_cell.length_b   1.000
_cell.length_c   1.000
_cell.angle_alpha   90.00
_cell.angle_beta   90.00
_cell.angle_gamma   90.00
#
_symmetry.space_group_name_H-M   'P 1'
#
loop_
_entity.id
_entity.type
_entity.pdbx_description
1 polymer ?
#
loop_
_entity_poly.entity_id
_entity_poly.type
_entity_poly.pdbx_seq_one_letter_code
_entity_poly.pdbx_strand_id
1 'polypeptide(L)'
;MTSTILTFILLSSVCFLGSAYTLSIYLARLYFRGQYPFDWRWVALLTEFSKLIVCAVLDFCSYFRYEYASPRIFIFSFLKFGVSSFAYVIDTGIAFIALEFISPSLFQVVGGFRICTSVLLAKSMLGREPTLRSFLVCAAVVAGIALCELDKMLQEDRTVLRDVAGSSQITTLIGSLLGVLFCFISSVADTYNEKLLKTDPCEPLYLQNAKLCEFCFWLMSMVLCEPVNRLSVLQVLPAENDV
;
A
#
# COMPACT_ATOMS: atom_id res chain seq x y z
N MET A 1 11.32 20.41 21.52
CA MET A 1 11.03 19.22 22.36
C MET A 1 9.68 18.60 22.01
N THR A 2 8.60 19.37 21.93
CA THR A 2 7.26 18.94 21.47
C THR A 2 7.25 18.33 20.06
N SER A 3 7.99 18.91 19.10
CA SER A 3 8.05 18.38 17.73
C SER A 3 8.70 16.99 17.65
N THR A 4 9.76 16.73 18.42
CA THR A 4 10.45 15.43 18.43
C THR A 4 9.59 14.34 19.04
N ILE A 5 8.91 14.65 20.16
CA ILE A 5 7.97 13.73 20.81
C ILE A 5 6.83 13.38 19.86
N LEU A 6 6.26 14.37 19.15
CA LEU A 6 5.23 14.14 18.15
C LEU A 6 5.72 13.23 17.02
N THR A 7 6.95 13.43 16.51
CA THR A 7 7.53 12.56 15.50
C THR A 7 7.64 11.11 15.98
N PHE A 8 8.08 10.89 17.22
CA PHE A 8 8.15 9.54 17.79
C PHE A 8 6.77 8.89 17.94
N ILE A 9 5.77 9.65 18.40
CA ILE A 9 4.38 9.16 18.51
C ILE A 9 3.84 8.77 17.14
N LEU A 10 4.02 9.63 16.12
CA LEU A 10 3.56 9.35 14.76
C LEU A 10 4.28 8.13 14.17
N LEU A 11 5.59 8.02 14.34
CA LEU A 11 6.36 6.88 13.85
C LEU A 11 5.91 5.57 14.51
N SER A 12 5.75 5.57 15.83
CA SER A 12 5.27 4.40 16.59
C SER A 12 3.86 4.00 16.15
N SER A 13 2.97 4.98 15.95
CA SER A 13 1.60 4.75 15.48
C SER A 13 1.58 4.12 14.09
N VAL A 14 2.41 4.60 13.15
CA VAL A 14 2.51 4.04 11.79
C VAL A 14 3.02 2.60 11.83
N CYS A 15 4.05 2.31 12.63
CA CYS A 15 4.56 0.94 12.77
C CYS A 15 3.50 -0.02 13.35
N PHE A 16 2.77 0.44 14.36
CA PHE A 16 1.70 -0.33 14.98
C PHE A 16 0.55 -0.60 14.00
N LEU A 17 0.04 0.45 13.34
CA LEU A 17 -1.06 0.35 12.38
C LEU A 17 -0.69 -0.51 11.16
N GLY A 18 0.53 -0.37 10.63
CA GLY A 18 1.00 -1.20 9.52
C GLY A 18 1.06 -2.68 9.88
N SER A 19 1.52 -3.01 11.09
CA SER A 19 1.58 -4.39 11.57
C SER A 19 0.17 -4.96 11.82
N ALA A 20 -0.71 -4.17 12.43
CA ALA A 20 -2.10 -4.53 12.68
C ALA A 20 -2.88 -4.77 11.38
N TYR A 21 -2.65 -3.95 10.35
CA TYR A 21 -3.25 -4.10 9.03
C TYR A 21 -2.89 -5.45 8.39
N THR A 22 -1.60 -5.77 8.28
CA THR A 22 -1.14 -7.04 7.68
C THR A 22 -1.66 -8.24 8.46
N LEU A 23 -1.67 -8.17 9.79
CA LEU A 23 -2.21 -9.23 10.64
C LEU A 23 -3.72 -9.41 10.44
N SER A 24 -4.47 -8.32 10.31
CA SER A 24 -5.92 -8.38 10.10
C SER A 24 -6.27 -9.06 8.78
N ILE A 25 -5.53 -8.76 7.71
CA ILE A 25 -5.69 -9.43 6.41
C ILE A 25 -5.35 -10.91 6.52
N TYR A 26 -4.25 -11.25 7.21
CA TYR A 26 -3.86 -12.64 7.43
C TYR A 26 -4.93 -13.42 8.21
N LEU A 27 -5.46 -12.85 9.29
CA LEU A 27 -6.52 -13.48 10.10
C LEU A 27 -7.82 -13.63 9.31
N ALA A 28 -8.21 -12.64 8.50
CA ALA A 28 -9.36 -12.75 7.62
C ALA A 28 -9.20 -13.92 6.64
N ARG A 29 -8.02 -14.05 6.02
CA ARG A 29 -7.71 -15.15 5.11
C ARG A 29 -7.70 -16.50 5.81
N LEU A 30 -7.16 -16.58 7.02
CA LEU A 30 -7.12 -17.81 7.81
C LEU A 30 -8.52 -18.30 8.18
N TYR A 31 -9.40 -17.38 8.59
CA TYR A 31 -10.77 -17.71 8.98
C TYR A 31 -11.61 -18.24 7.80
N PHE A 32 -11.40 -17.69 6.59
CA PHE A 32 -12.11 -18.07 5.37
C PHE A 32 -11.33 -19.08 4.49
N ARG A 33 -10.66 -20.05 5.13
CA ARG A 33 -9.98 -21.19 4.46
C ARG A 33 -9.04 -20.79 3.30
N GLY A 34 -8.33 -19.67 3.43
CA GLY A 34 -7.39 -19.21 2.43
C GLY A 34 -7.95 -18.22 1.40
N GLN A 35 -9.26 -17.94 1.43
CA GLN A 35 -9.92 -17.00 0.52
C GLN A 35 -10.32 -15.70 1.24
N TYR A 36 -10.50 -14.62 0.48
CA TYR A 36 -11.04 -13.37 1.02
C TYR A 36 -12.57 -13.37 0.91
N PRO A 37 -13.31 -13.12 2.00
CA PRO A 37 -14.78 -13.11 1.98
C PRO A 37 -15.35 -11.82 1.34
N PHE A 38 -14.48 -10.88 0.99
CA PHE A 38 -14.86 -9.56 0.50
C PHE A 38 -14.08 -9.22 -0.77
N ASP A 39 -14.68 -8.38 -1.60
CA ASP A 39 -14.03 -7.78 -2.75
C ASP A 39 -13.15 -6.62 -2.30
N TRP A 40 -11.84 -6.71 -2.59
CA TRP A 40 -10.84 -5.74 -2.16
C TRP A 40 -11.12 -4.32 -2.67
N ARG A 41 -11.84 -4.17 -3.79
CA ARG A 41 -12.20 -2.85 -4.35
C ARG A 41 -13.09 -2.05 -3.42
N TRP A 42 -14.01 -2.71 -2.71
CA TRP A 42 -14.83 -2.05 -1.70
C TRP A 42 -14.00 -1.59 -0.50
N VAL A 43 -13.06 -2.42 -0.05
CA VAL A 43 -12.15 -2.07 1.05
C VAL A 43 -11.31 -0.85 0.67
N ALA A 44 -10.77 -0.83 -0.56
CA ALA A 44 -10.02 0.30 -1.10
C ALA A 44 -10.89 1.58 -1.16
N LEU A 45 -12.09 1.49 -1.73
CA LEU A 45 -13.02 2.62 -1.84
C LEU A 45 -13.40 3.19 -0.48
N LEU A 46 -13.76 2.34 0.48
CA LEU A 46 -14.12 2.74 1.85
C LEU A 46 -12.93 3.37 2.59
N THR A 47 -11.71 2.89 2.31
CA THR A 47 -10.48 3.48 2.85
C THR A 47 -10.31 4.91 2.37
N GLU A 48 -10.46 5.16 1.07
CA GLU A 48 -10.37 6.52 0.52
C GLU A 48 -11.51 7.43 1.01
N PHE A 49 -12.73 6.89 1.12
CA PHE A 49 -13.85 7.61 1.71
C PHE A 49 -13.60 7.99 3.19
N SER A 50 -13.02 7.09 3.98
CA SER A 50 -12.68 7.37 5.37
C SER A 50 -11.65 8.49 5.49
N LYS A 51 -10.64 8.52 4.62
CA LYS A 51 -9.63 9.60 4.58
C LYS A 51 -10.27 10.94 4.21
N LEU A 52 -11.24 10.95 3.29
CA LEU A 52 -12.01 12.15 2.92
C LEU A 52 -12.80 12.70 4.10
N ILE A 53 -13.47 11.84 4.88
CA ILE A 53 -14.16 12.27 6.10
C ILE A 53 -13.17 12.93 7.07
N VAL A 54 -12.01 12.32 7.29
CA VAL A 54 -10.98 12.92 8.17
C VAL A 54 -10.54 14.28 7.63
N CYS A 55 -10.29 14.42 6.33
CA CYS A 55 -9.90 15.70 5.73
C CYS A 55 -11.00 16.75 5.87
N ALA A 56 -12.27 16.38 5.66
CA ALA A 56 -13.41 17.28 5.82
C ALA A 56 -13.59 17.75 7.27
N VAL A 57 -13.41 16.85 8.25
CA VAL A 57 -13.46 17.21 9.68
C VAL A 57 -12.31 18.17 10.03
N LEU A 58 -11.11 17.95 9.50
CA LEU A 58 -9.97 18.85 9.72
C LEU A 58 -10.16 20.22 9.08
N ASP A 59 -10.72 20.27 7.88
CA ASP A 59 -11.07 21.52 7.19
C ASP A 59 -12.14 22.29 7.99
N PHE A 60 -13.21 21.61 8.40
CA PHE A 60 -14.24 22.19 9.26
C PHE A 60 -13.66 22.74 10.57
N CYS A 61 -12.85 21.96 11.29
CA CYS A 61 -12.18 22.41 12.51
C CYS A 61 -11.26 23.63 12.26
N SER A 62 -10.59 23.67 11.11
CA SER A 62 -9.66 24.75 10.76
C SER A 62 -10.40 26.04 10.40
N TYR A 63 -11.55 25.92 9.72
CA TYR A 63 -12.44 27.04 9.41
C TYR A 63 -12.86 27.80 10.68
N PHE A 64 -13.30 27.07 11.73
CA PHE A 64 -13.68 27.69 13.00
C PHE A 64 -12.51 28.30 13.76
N ARG A 65 -11.30 27.77 13.59
CA ARG A 65 -10.15 28.14 14.43
C ARG A 65 -9.33 29.30 13.87
N TYR A 66 -9.32 29.49 12.55
CA TYR A 66 -8.36 30.38 11.91
C TYR A 66 -8.95 31.35 10.88
N GLU A 67 -10.28 31.42 10.70
CA GLU A 67 -10.93 32.30 9.70
C GLU A 67 -10.27 32.17 8.30
N TYR A 68 -9.82 30.95 7.97
CA TYR A 68 -9.16 30.69 6.70
C TYR A 68 -10.18 30.85 5.57
N ALA A 69 -9.95 31.84 4.70
CA ALA A 69 -10.64 31.91 3.43
C ALA A 69 -10.22 30.68 2.60
N SER A 70 -11.19 29.82 2.28
CA SER A 70 -10.97 28.64 1.43
C SER A 70 -10.19 29.05 0.17
N PRO A 71 -9.00 28.48 -0.07
CA PRO A 71 -8.25 28.82 -1.26
C PRO A 71 -9.06 28.39 -2.48
N ARG A 72 -9.20 29.29 -3.47
CA ARG A 72 -9.82 28.95 -4.75
C ARG A 72 -9.12 27.71 -5.31
N ILE A 73 -9.84 26.61 -5.43
CA ILE A 73 -9.34 25.35 -5.99
C ILE A 73 -9.03 25.61 -7.47
N PHE A 74 -7.76 25.85 -7.78
CA PHE A 74 -7.33 25.99 -9.15
C PHE A 74 -7.30 24.58 -9.77
N ILE A 75 -8.17 24.33 -10.76
CA ILE A 75 -8.35 23.02 -11.43
C ILE A 75 -7.02 22.44 -11.94
N PHE A 76 -6.10 23.27 -12.41
CA PHE A 76 -4.78 22.80 -12.86
C PHE A 76 -3.87 22.33 -11.73
N SER A 77 -3.97 22.91 -10.53
CA SER A 77 -3.25 22.40 -9.34
C SER A 77 -3.88 21.11 -8.84
N PHE A 78 -5.20 20.97 -8.98
CA PHE A 78 -5.93 19.73 -8.67
C PHE A 78 -5.46 18.57 -9.56
N LEU A 79 -5.38 18.77 -10.88
CA LEU A 79 -4.98 17.73 -11.85
C LEU A 79 -3.60 17.11 -11.60
N LYS A 80 -2.66 17.84 -10.98
CA LYS A 80 -1.32 17.30 -10.62
C LYS A 80 -1.41 16.12 -9.65
N PHE A 81 -2.39 16.12 -8.74
CA PHE A 81 -2.63 15.03 -7.80
C PHE A 81 -3.19 13.77 -8.49
N GLY A 82 -3.75 13.90 -9.69
CA GLY A 82 -4.28 12.77 -10.47
C GLY A 82 -3.22 11.72 -10.78
N VAL A 83 -1.98 12.13 -11.11
CA VAL A 83 -0.87 11.20 -11.40
C VAL A 83 -0.49 10.38 -10.15
N SER A 84 -0.42 11.04 -8.99
CA SER A 84 -0.14 10.35 -7.71
C SER A 84 -1.28 9.39 -7.35
N SER A 85 -2.53 9.84 -7.51
CA SER A 85 -3.72 9.07 -7.19
C SER A 85 -3.84 7.81 -8.04
N PHE A 86 -3.53 7.92 -9.34
CA PHE A 86 -3.49 6.77 -10.24
C PHE A 86 -2.44 5.74 -9.80
N ALA A 87 -1.25 6.20 -9.39
CA ALA A 87 -0.23 5.31 -8.85
C ALA A 87 -0.69 4.63 -7.55
N TYR A 88 -1.36 5.33 -6.64
CA TYR A 88 -1.93 4.75 -5.41
C TYR A 88 -3.06 3.73 -5.68
N VAL A 89 -3.86 3.95 -6.72
CA VAL A 89 -4.91 3.02 -7.13
C VAL A 89 -4.30 1.71 -7.62
N ILE A 90 -3.28 1.80 -8.46
CA ILE A 90 -2.52 0.63 -8.92
C ILE A 90 -1.81 -0.05 -7.75
N ASP A 91 -1.18 0.73 -6.85
CA ASP A 91 -0.48 0.23 -5.66
C ASP A 91 -1.40 -0.66 -4.82
N THR A 92 -2.61 -0.17 -4.57
CA THR A 92 -3.63 -0.89 -3.80
C THR A 92 -4.04 -2.19 -4.52
N GLY A 93 -4.30 -2.14 -5.83
CA GLY A 93 -4.68 -3.33 -6.58
C GLY A 93 -3.59 -4.39 -6.62
N ILE A 94 -2.34 -4.02 -6.91
CA ILE A 94 -1.22 -4.96 -6.96
C ILE A 94 -0.94 -5.56 -5.58
N ALA A 95 -1.11 -4.81 -4.49
CA ALA A 95 -0.97 -5.36 -3.15
C ALA A 95 -1.91 -6.54 -2.90
N PHE A 96 -3.19 -6.39 -3.24
CA PHE A 96 -4.18 -7.45 -3.09
C PHE A 96 -3.91 -8.64 -4.02
N ILE A 97 -3.57 -8.37 -5.29
CA ILE A 97 -3.20 -9.42 -6.26
C ILE A 97 -1.97 -10.19 -5.77
N ALA A 98 -0.92 -9.50 -5.32
CA ALA A 98 0.30 -10.14 -4.80
C ALA A 98 -0.02 -11.04 -3.59
N LEU A 99 -0.88 -10.58 -2.69
CA LEU A 99 -1.33 -11.36 -1.53
C LEU A 99 -2.14 -12.62 -1.91
N GLU A 100 -2.64 -12.76 -3.13
CA GLU A 100 -3.22 -14.03 -3.61
C GLU A 100 -2.13 -15.08 -3.87
N PHE A 101 -0.99 -14.66 -4.43
CA PHE A 101 0.13 -15.54 -4.81
C PHE A 101 1.11 -15.84 -3.68
N ILE A 102 1.30 -14.91 -2.73
CA ILE A 102 2.27 -15.06 -1.65
C ILE A 102 1.63 -14.90 -0.27
N SER A 103 2.25 -15.53 0.74
CA SER A 103 1.82 -15.39 2.13
C SER A 103 2.03 -13.94 2.62
N PRO A 104 1.20 -13.43 3.54
CA PRO A 104 1.36 -12.07 4.08
C PRO A 104 2.72 -11.81 4.72
N SER A 105 3.34 -12.85 5.29
CA SER A 105 4.71 -12.77 5.83
C SER A 105 5.75 -12.57 4.72
N LEU A 106 5.67 -13.31 3.62
CA LEU A 106 6.54 -13.09 2.45
C LEU A 106 6.30 -11.72 1.81
N PHE A 107 5.05 -11.29 1.71
CA PHE A 107 4.70 -9.96 1.19
C PHE A 107 5.31 -8.84 2.03
N GLN A 108 5.28 -8.96 3.35
CA GLN A 108 5.89 -7.97 4.25
C GLN A 108 7.42 -7.95 4.15
N VAL A 109 8.06 -9.11 4.01
CA VAL A 109 9.52 -9.22 3.81
C VAL A 109 9.93 -8.60 2.48
N VAL A 110 9.33 -9.02 1.36
CA VAL A 110 9.59 -8.46 0.02
C VAL A 110 9.28 -6.96 -0.01
N GLY A 111 8.21 -6.55 0.69
CA GLY A 111 7.81 -5.16 0.90
C GLY A 111 8.93 -4.27 1.47
N GLY A 112 9.88 -4.84 2.21
CA GLY A 112 11.05 -4.13 2.72
C GLY A 112 11.90 -3.51 1.61
N PHE A 113 11.90 -4.08 0.40
CA PHE A 113 12.62 -3.56 -0.77
C PHE A 113 12.17 -2.14 -1.17
N ARG A 114 10.99 -1.70 -0.72
CA ARG A 114 10.52 -0.32 -0.84
C ARG A 114 11.55 0.70 -0.32
N ILE A 115 12.31 0.36 0.72
CA ILE A 115 13.35 1.25 1.26
C ILE A 115 14.44 1.52 0.21
N CYS A 116 14.86 0.51 -0.54
CA CYS A 116 15.85 0.67 -1.61
C CYS A 116 15.30 1.53 -2.76
N THR A 117 14.09 1.24 -3.21
CA THR A 117 13.47 1.97 -4.32
C THR A 117 13.19 3.43 -3.98
N SER A 118 12.71 3.71 -2.77
CA SER A 118 12.48 5.09 -2.29
C SER A 118 13.76 5.92 -2.21
N VAL A 119 14.90 5.36 -1.77
CA VAL A 119 16.19 6.07 -1.78
C VAL A 119 16.61 6.46 -3.20
N LEU A 120 16.45 5.55 -4.16
CA LEU A 120 16.77 5.81 -5.57
C LEU A 120 15.86 6.89 -6.17
N LEU A 121 14.56 6.80 -5.91
CA LEU A 121 13.56 7.75 -6.41
C LEU A 121 13.68 9.11 -5.72
N ALA A 122 14.05 9.17 -4.45
CA ALA A 122 14.31 10.43 -3.74
C ALA A 122 15.46 11.22 -4.40
N LYS A 123 16.48 10.54 -4.93
CA LYS A 123 17.52 11.21 -5.72
C LYS A 123 16.96 11.75 -7.04
N SER A 124 16.26 10.91 -7.80
CA SER A 124 15.77 11.28 -9.14
C SER A 124 14.68 12.35 -9.11
N MET A 125 13.68 12.22 -8.22
CA MET A 125 12.47 13.03 -8.24
C MET A 125 12.55 14.27 -7.34
N LEU A 126 13.26 14.17 -6.20
CA LEU A 126 13.42 15.25 -5.21
C LEU A 126 14.81 15.89 -5.24
N GLY A 127 15.78 15.34 -5.96
CA GLY A 127 17.16 15.84 -5.97
C GLY A 127 17.93 15.61 -4.67
N ARG A 128 17.49 14.65 -3.83
CA ARG A 128 18.17 14.34 -2.56
C ARG A 128 19.36 13.42 -2.80
N GLU A 129 20.55 13.82 -2.39
CA GLU A 129 21.73 12.97 -2.50
C GLU A 129 21.67 11.79 -1.50
N PRO A 130 21.84 10.54 -1.97
CA PRO A 130 21.83 9.38 -1.09
C PRO A 130 23.08 9.37 -0.23
N THR A 131 22.89 9.14 1.06
CA THR A 131 23.99 9.06 2.03
C THR A 131 24.52 7.63 2.13
N LEU A 132 25.77 7.45 2.58
CA LEU A 132 26.33 6.12 2.87
C LEU A 132 25.43 5.31 3.82
N ARG A 133 24.82 5.97 4.80
CA ARG A 133 23.85 5.34 5.72
C ARG A 133 22.66 4.75 4.99
N SER A 134 22.15 5.43 3.96
CA SER A 134 21.02 4.95 3.16
C SER A 134 21.40 3.67 2.41
N PHE A 135 22.61 3.60 1.86
CA PHE A 135 23.12 2.38 1.22
C PHE A 135 23.32 1.23 2.20
N LEU A 136 23.81 1.50 3.41
CA LEU A 136 23.94 0.46 4.45
C LEU A 136 22.57 -0.10 4.85
N VAL A 137 21.55 0.75 4.99
CA VAL A 137 20.17 0.31 5.25
C VAL A 137 19.65 -0.54 4.09
N CYS A 138 19.86 -0.11 2.84
CA CYS A 138 19.47 -0.88 1.66
C CYS A 138 20.14 -2.26 1.64
N ALA A 139 21.44 -2.33 1.93
CA ALA A 139 22.19 -3.58 2.00
C ALA A 139 21.64 -4.51 3.10
N ALA A 140 21.35 -3.96 4.28
CA ALA A 140 20.77 -4.71 5.39
C ALA A 140 19.37 -5.26 5.05
N VAL A 141 18.53 -4.47 4.38
CA VAL A 141 17.20 -4.89 3.91
C VAL A 141 17.31 -6.02 2.90
N VAL A 142 18.16 -5.87 1.88
CA VAL A 142 18.35 -6.92 0.86
C VAL A 142 18.92 -8.20 1.48
N ALA A 143 19.87 -8.08 2.41
CA ALA A 143 20.38 -9.22 3.17
C ALA A 143 19.27 -9.90 4.00
N GLY A 144 18.42 -9.12 4.68
CA GLY A 144 17.28 -9.65 5.43
C GLY A 144 16.29 -10.42 4.54
N ILE A 145 15.94 -9.87 3.37
CA ILE A 145 15.07 -10.55 2.40
C ILE A 145 15.72 -11.84 1.90
N ALA A 146 17.00 -11.80 1.54
CA ALA A 146 17.73 -12.97 1.06
C ALA A 146 17.82 -14.08 2.13
N LEU A 147 18.05 -13.71 3.39
CA LEU A 147 18.08 -14.65 4.51
C LEU A 147 16.71 -15.31 4.73
N CYS A 148 15.62 -14.54 4.69
CA CYS A 148 14.27 -15.09 4.81
C CYS A 148 13.89 -16.02 3.65
N GLU A 149 14.34 -15.70 2.44
CA GLU A 149 14.07 -16.56 1.28
C GLU A 149 14.92 -17.84 1.31
N LEU A 150 16.17 -17.75 1.78
CA LEU A 150 17.02 -18.92 2.00
C LEU A 150 16.43 -19.88 3.05
N ASP A 151 15.89 -19.36 4.16
CA ASP A 151 15.25 -20.18 5.19
C ASP A 151 14.07 -20.99 4.65
N LYS A 152 13.28 -20.40 3.74
CA LYS A 152 12.19 -21.11 3.07
C LYS A 152 12.68 -22.23 2.18
N MET A 153 13.71 -21.98 1.37
CA MET A 153 14.30 -23.00 0.49
C MET A 153 14.83 -24.18 1.31
N LEU A 154 15.47 -23.91 2.47
CA LEU A 154 15.96 -24.93 3.39
C LEU A 154 14.83 -25.73 4.07
N GLN A 155 13.67 -25.12 4.31
CA GLN A 155 12.50 -25.79 4.88
C GLN A 155 11.73 -26.61 3.84
N GLU A 156 11.56 -26.10 2.62
CA GLU A 156 10.94 -26.84 1.52
C GLU A 156 11.74 -28.12 1.19
N ASP A 157 13.08 -28.06 1.16
CA ASP A 157 13.95 -29.21 0.84
C ASP A 157 13.79 -30.40 1.82
N ARG A 158 13.39 -30.15 3.09
CA ARG A 158 13.09 -31.24 4.05
C ARG A 158 11.75 -31.93 3.79
N THR A 159 10.85 -31.30 3.04
CA THR A 159 9.52 -31.82 2.69
C THR A 159 9.49 -32.53 1.32
N VAL A 160 10.59 -32.50 0.56
CA VAL A 160 10.73 -33.02 -0.82
C VAL A 160 10.60 -34.56 -0.95
N LEU A 161 10.43 -35.31 0.14
CA LEU A 161 10.05 -36.73 0.02
C LEU A 161 8.57 -36.98 -0.32
N ARG A 162 7.72 -35.95 -0.46
CA ARG A 162 6.32 -36.17 -0.82
C ARG A 162 5.74 -35.10 -1.75
N ASP A 163 5.78 -35.44 -3.04
CA ASP A 163 4.82 -35.09 -4.10
C ASP A 163 4.76 -33.65 -4.68
N VAL A 164 5.14 -33.58 -5.98
CA VAL A 164 4.69 -32.65 -7.04
C VAL A 164 5.18 -31.19 -6.95
N ALA A 165 6.49 -30.98 -7.14
CA ALA A 165 7.19 -29.69 -7.05
C ALA A 165 7.30 -28.89 -8.38
N GLY A 166 6.23 -28.81 -9.18
CA GLY A 166 6.23 -27.99 -10.41
C GLY A 166 5.41 -26.70 -10.33
N SER A 167 4.28 -26.71 -9.61
CA SER A 167 3.31 -25.61 -9.56
C SER A 167 3.55 -24.62 -8.41
N SER A 168 4.18 -25.07 -7.31
CA SER A 168 4.42 -24.24 -6.12
C SER A 168 5.47 -23.14 -6.37
N GLN A 169 6.60 -23.48 -7.00
CA GLN A 169 7.71 -22.54 -7.19
C GLN A 169 7.39 -21.39 -8.16
N ILE A 170 6.67 -21.69 -9.25
CA ILE A 170 6.27 -20.66 -10.25
C ILE A 170 5.31 -19.66 -9.60
N THR A 171 4.38 -20.12 -8.78
CA THR A 171 3.41 -19.27 -8.06
C THR A 171 4.12 -18.31 -7.11
N THR A 172 5.08 -18.83 -6.31
CA THR A 172 5.89 -18.02 -5.40
C THR A 172 6.76 -17.02 -6.15
N LEU A 173 7.36 -17.41 -7.28
CA LEU A 173 8.16 -16.50 -8.11
C LEU A 173 7.31 -15.35 -8.68
N ILE A 174 6.13 -15.66 -9.21
CA ILE A 174 5.19 -14.64 -9.72
C ILE A 174 4.80 -13.67 -8.62
N GLY A 175 4.42 -14.17 -7.43
CA GLY A 175 4.04 -13.31 -6.32
C GLY A 175 5.19 -12.46 -5.79
N SER A 176 6.43 -12.98 -5.78
CA SER A 176 7.63 -12.20 -5.44
C SER A 176 7.92 -11.09 -6.46
N LEU A 177 7.78 -11.38 -7.77
CA LEU A 177 7.90 -10.36 -8.83
C LEU A 177 6.82 -9.28 -8.70
N LEU A 178 5.58 -9.68 -8.43
CA LEU A 178 4.48 -8.75 -8.13
C LEU A 178 4.76 -7.91 -6.88
N GLY A 179 5.36 -8.50 -5.84
CA GLY A 179 5.79 -7.78 -4.64
C GLY A 179 6.88 -6.73 -4.91
N VAL A 180 7.84 -7.04 -5.79
CA VAL A 180 8.86 -6.06 -6.23
C VAL A 180 8.22 -4.95 -7.06
N LEU A 181 7.32 -5.29 -7.99
CA LEU A 181 6.58 -4.31 -8.79
C LEU A 181 5.74 -3.39 -7.89
N PHE A 182 5.04 -3.96 -6.90
CA PHE A 182 4.34 -3.22 -5.85
C PHE A 182 5.27 -2.25 -5.13
N CYS A 183 6.45 -2.70 -4.68
CA CYS A 183 7.41 -1.82 -4.02
C CYS A 183 7.82 -0.63 -4.89
N PHE A 184 8.03 -0.85 -6.19
CA PHE A 184 8.39 0.22 -7.11
C PHE A 184 7.25 1.23 -7.28
N ILE A 185 6.03 0.75 -7.55
CA ILE A 185 4.86 1.62 -7.75
C ILE A 185 4.52 2.40 -6.50
N SER A 186 4.53 1.75 -5.33
CA SER A 186 4.31 2.41 -4.04
C SER A 186 5.34 3.52 -3.79
N SER A 187 6.62 3.24 -4.03
CA SER A 187 7.68 4.25 -3.88
C SER A 187 7.55 5.42 -4.87
N VAL A 188 7.10 5.16 -6.10
CA VAL A 188 6.81 6.23 -7.08
C VAL A 188 5.65 7.09 -6.58
N ALA A 189 4.56 6.48 -6.11
CA ALA A 189 3.39 7.18 -5.59
C ALA A 189 3.78 8.08 -4.40
N ASP A 190 4.49 7.52 -3.42
CA ASP A 190 4.93 8.23 -2.21
C ASP A 190 5.90 9.37 -2.52
N THR A 191 6.90 9.11 -3.37
CA THR A 191 7.93 10.11 -3.70
C THR A 191 7.34 11.24 -4.56
N TYR A 192 6.44 10.92 -5.48
CA TYR A 192 5.74 11.94 -6.27
C TYR A 192 4.78 12.76 -5.40
N ASN A 193 4.06 12.13 -4.48
CA ASN A 193 3.21 12.83 -3.52
C ASN A 193 4.03 13.77 -2.63
N GLU A 194 5.17 13.31 -2.11
CA GLU A 194 6.09 14.17 -1.32
C GLU A 194 6.56 15.39 -2.13
N LYS A 195 6.79 15.23 -3.44
CA LYS A 195 7.14 16.34 -4.33
C LYS A 195 5.99 17.33 -4.48
N LEU A 196 4.76 16.86 -4.66
CA LEU A 196 3.57 17.71 -4.73
C LEU A 196 3.37 18.48 -3.43
N LEU A 197 3.44 17.78 -2.29
CA LEU A 197 3.28 18.36 -0.95
C LEU A 197 4.25 19.53 -0.67
N LYS A 198 5.46 19.44 -1.22
CA LYS A 198 6.49 20.47 -1.07
C LYS A 198 6.40 21.60 -2.08
N THR A 199 5.62 21.45 -3.14
CA THR A 199 5.51 22.47 -4.19
C THR A 199 4.73 23.68 -3.71
N ASP A 200 3.65 23.47 -2.94
CA ASP A 200 2.76 24.53 -2.45
C ASP A 200 2.74 24.58 -0.90
N PRO A 201 3.80 25.08 -0.24
CA PRO A 201 3.93 25.05 1.22
C PRO A 201 2.92 25.95 1.97
N CYS A 202 2.27 26.88 1.25
CA CYS A 202 1.22 27.73 1.81
C CYS A 202 -0.11 27.00 1.98
N GLU A 203 -0.33 25.89 1.26
CA GLU A 203 -1.54 25.11 1.37
C GLU A 203 -1.42 24.09 2.51
N PRO A 204 -2.38 24.05 3.46
CA PRO A 204 -2.31 23.12 4.57
C PRO A 204 -2.38 21.66 4.09
N LEU A 205 -1.66 20.79 4.80
CA LEU A 205 -1.49 19.37 4.45
C LEU A 205 -2.82 18.63 4.27
N TYR A 206 -3.85 18.95 5.08
CA TYR A 206 -5.16 18.29 4.99
C TYR A 206 -5.90 18.63 3.69
N LEU A 207 -5.75 19.85 3.14
CA LEU A 207 -6.35 20.22 1.85
C LEU A 207 -5.62 19.53 0.70
N GLN A 208 -4.29 19.45 0.74
CA GLN A 208 -3.52 18.73 -0.26
C GLN A 208 -3.87 17.23 -0.26
N ASN A 209 -4.02 16.62 0.92
CA ASN A 209 -4.48 15.25 1.07
C ASN A 209 -5.95 15.07 0.64
N ALA A 210 -6.83 16.04 0.86
CA ALA A 210 -8.21 15.99 0.37
C ALA A 210 -8.23 15.86 -1.16
N LYS A 211 -7.44 16.68 -1.88
CA LYS A 211 -7.35 16.61 -3.35
C LYS A 211 -6.88 15.25 -3.84
N LEU A 212 -5.87 14.67 -3.19
CA LEU A 212 -5.38 13.32 -3.49
C LEU A 212 -6.49 12.27 -3.26
N CYS A 213 -7.13 12.31 -2.10
CA CYS A 213 -8.16 11.33 -1.73
C CYS A 213 -9.40 11.43 -2.62
N GLU A 214 -9.78 12.63 -3.07
CA GLU A 214 -10.91 12.84 -3.98
C GLU A 214 -10.66 12.16 -5.33
N PHE A 215 -9.47 12.31 -5.89
CA PHE A 215 -9.08 11.61 -7.11
C PHE A 215 -8.98 10.09 -6.91
N CYS A 216 -8.40 9.63 -5.79
CA CYS A 216 -8.35 8.21 -5.48
C CYS A 216 -9.75 7.60 -5.37
N PHE A 217 -10.67 8.26 -4.66
CA PHE A 217 -12.06 7.82 -4.51
C PHE A 217 -12.78 7.76 -5.86
N TRP A 218 -12.60 8.78 -6.71
CA TRP A 218 -13.18 8.81 -8.05
C TRP A 218 -12.63 7.67 -8.94
N LEU A 219 -11.30 7.48 -8.97
CA LEU A 219 -10.67 6.40 -9.73
C LEU A 219 -11.10 5.02 -9.21
N MET A 220 -11.16 4.81 -7.89
CA MET A 220 -11.64 3.56 -7.31
C MET A 220 -13.10 3.29 -7.62
N SER A 221 -13.94 4.33 -7.68
CA SER A 221 -15.34 4.18 -8.08
C SER A 221 -15.45 3.70 -9.53
N MET A 222 -14.56 4.17 -10.42
CA MET A 222 -14.50 3.69 -11.81
C MET A 222 -14.07 2.23 -11.88
N VAL A 223 -13.03 1.84 -11.13
CA VAL A 223 -12.56 0.44 -11.05
C VAL A 223 -13.64 -0.49 -10.46
N LEU A 224 -14.43 0.00 -9.50
CA LEU A 224 -15.53 -0.76 -8.92
C LEU A 224 -16.70 -0.97 -9.90
N CYS A 225 -16.95 -0.01 -10.79
CA CYS A 225 -17.97 -0.11 -11.83
C CYS A 225 -17.65 -1.18 -12.89
N GLU A 226 -16.39 -1.62 -13.01
CA GLU A 226 -16.07 -2.72 -13.92
C GLU A 226 -16.72 -4.03 -13.42
N PRO A 227 -17.55 -4.68 -14.26
CA PRO A 227 -18.27 -5.87 -13.86
C PRO A 227 -17.30 -6.98 -13.50
N VAL A 228 -17.44 -7.49 -12.28
CA VAL A 228 -16.77 -8.72 -11.87
C VAL A 228 -17.28 -9.82 -12.78
N ASN A 229 -16.40 -10.48 -13.54
CA ASN A 229 -16.77 -11.71 -14.22
C ASN A 229 -17.22 -12.71 -13.14
N ARG A 230 -18.53 -12.91 -13.02
CA ARG A 230 -19.20 -13.65 -11.93
C ARG A 230 -18.79 -15.13 -11.79
N LEU A 231 -17.91 -15.63 -12.65
CA LEU A 231 -17.41 -17.01 -12.62
C LEU A 231 -16.42 -17.27 -11.47
N SER A 232 -15.75 -16.25 -10.93
CA SER A 232 -14.84 -16.42 -9.78
C SER A 232 -15.55 -16.37 -8.43
N VAL A 233 -16.66 -15.64 -8.30
CA VAL A 233 -17.40 -15.48 -7.04
C VAL A 233 -18.38 -16.64 -6.79
N LEU A 234 -18.94 -17.25 -7.83
CA LEU A 234 -19.86 -18.39 -7.70
C LEU A 234 -19.18 -19.72 -7.33
N GLN A 235 -17.85 -19.79 -7.29
CA GLN A 235 -17.12 -20.91 -6.70
C GLN A 235 -16.91 -20.76 -5.17
N VAL A 236 -17.37 -19.64 -4.58
CA VAL A 236 -17.14 -19.28 -3.16
C VAL A 236 -18.35 -19.61 -2.27
N LEU A 237 -19.51 -19.96 -2.83
CA LEU A 237 -20.61 -20.51 -2.02
C LEU A 237 -20.37 -22.01 -1.84
N PRO A 238 -20.18 -22.51 -0.60
CA PRO A 238 -20.28 -23.94 -0.37
C PRO A 238 -21.68 -24.36 -0.81
N ALA A 239 -21.77 -25.46 -1.58
CA ALA A 239 -23.02 -26.17 -1.71
C ALA A 239 -23.55 -26.40 -0.29
N GLU A 240 -24.71 -25.83 -0.01
CA GLU A 240 -25.53 -26.16 1.13
C GLU A 240 -25.88 -27.64 0.95
N ASN A 241 -25.02 -28.52 1.48
CA ASN A 241 -25.33 -29.92 1.60
C ASN A 241 -26.30 -30.04 2.77
N ASP A 242 -27.58 -29.96 2.44
CA ASP A 242 -28.67 -30.53 3.24
C ASP A 242 -28.34 -31.99 3.57
N VAL A 243 -28.03 -32.26 4.85
CA VAL A 243 -28.35 -33.51 5.56
C VAL A 243 -28.70 -33.16 7.00
#